data_AF-A0A9E4UKH2-F1
#
_entry.id   AF-A0A9E4UKH2-F1
#
_cell.length_a   1.000
_cell.length_b   1.000
_cell.length_c   1.000
_cell.angle_alpha   90.00
_cell.angle_beta   90.00
_cell.angle_gamma   90.00
#
_symmetry.space_group_name_H-M   'P 1'
#
loop_
_entity.id
_entity.type
_entity.pdbx_description
1 polymer ?
#
loop_
_entity_poly.entity_id
_entity_poly.type
_entity_poly.pdbx_seq_one_letter_code
_entity_poly.pdbx_strand_id
1 'polypeptide(L)'
;MTTLEWIDEGFNSGGVAERQFVIEDGRGPVPGIMWTPELVENPIPLVLFGHGGSGHKRNDRSLMLGRRFASVSQFAVVAIDGPAHGDRAHPQSESEGVDPMEVLADIGVDNAIDGMVEDWCATLDHVTAVDFIN
;
A
#
# COMPACT_ATOMS: atom_id res chain seq x y z
N MET A 1 -6.34 -16.86 7.90
CA MET A 1 -6.37 -15.63 8.72
C MET A 1 -5.36 -14.70 8.08
N THR A 2 -5.74 -13.48 7.76
CA THR A 2 -4.81 -12.50 7.16
C THR A 2 -3.92 -11.91 8.25
N THR A 3 -2.68 -11.53 7.93
CA THR A 3 -1.74 -10.92 8.88
C THR A 3 -1.03 -9.73 8.23
N LEU A 4 -0.66 -8.73 9.04
CA LEU A 4 0.23 -7.65 8.64
C LEU A 4 1.63 -7.93 9.16
N GLU A 5 2.60 -7.96 8.25
CA GLU A 5 4.02 -8.16 8.57
C GLU A 5 4.83 -6.94 8.14
N TRP A 6 5.60 -6.36 9.05
CA TRP A 6 6.55 -5.29 8.73
C TRP A 6 7.79 -5.87 8.07
N ILE A 7 8.16 -5.37 6.88
CA ILE A 7 9.26 -5.94 6.09
C ILE A 7 10.60 -5.23 6.29
N ASP A 8 10.59 -4.07 6.95
CA ASP A 8 11.78 -3.32 7.33
C ASP A 8 11.62 -2.70 8.72
N GLU A 9 12.70 -2.11 9.24
CA GLU A 9 12.68 -1.35 10.50
C GLU A 9 12.05 0.05 10.33
N GLY A 10 11.73 0.44 9.10
CA GLY A 10 11.32 1.79 8.74
C GLY A 10 12.45 2.82 8.87
N PHE A 11 12.13 4.07 8.60
CA PHE A 11 13.01 5.20 8.86
C PHE A 11 12.24 6.48 9.16
N ASN A 12 12.88 7.37 9.91
CA ASN A 12 12.33 8.69 10.23
C ASN A 12 13.09 9.78 9.46
N SER A 13 12.35 10.70 8.85
CA SER A 13 12.94 11.86 8.19
C SER A 13 11.94 13.01 8.10
N GLY A 14 12.36 14.22 8.47
CA GLY A 14 11.53 15.41 8.32
C GLY A 14 10.19 15.36 9.08
N GLY A 15 10.16 14.70 10.25
CA GLY A 15 8.94 14.54 11.05
C GLY A 15 7.97 13.47 10.54
N VAL A 16 8.41 12.61 9.62
CA VAL A 16 7.65 11.48 9.07
C VAL A 16 8.35 10.19 9.43
N ALA A 17 7.62 9.22 9.97
CA ALA A 17 8.02 7.82 10.01
C ALA A 17 7.46 7.11 8.77
N GLU A 18 8.31 6.40 8.04
CA GLU A 18 7.96 5.64 6.84
C GLU A 18 8.36 4.17 7.06
N ARG A 19 7.44 3.24 6.80
CA ARG A 19 7.70 1.80 7.00
C ARG A 19 6.93 0.95 6.00
N GLN A 20 7.57 -0.11 5.53
CA GLN A 20 6.93 -1.03 4.59
C GLN A 20 6.33 -2.24 5.30
N PHE A 21 5.23 -2.74 4.77
CA PHE A 21 4.56 -3.94 5.27
C PHE A 21 4.09 -4.82 4.11
N VAL A 22 3.68 -6.03 4.43
CA VAL A 22 2.93 -6.93 3.55
C VAL A 22 1.71 -7.42 4.33
N ILE A 23 0.53 -7.42 3.68
CA ILE A 23 -0.59 -8.23 4.15
C ILE A 23 -0.43 -9.61 3.53
N GLU A 24 -0.23 -10.62 4.37
CA GLU A 24 -0.27 -12.01 3.96
C GLU A 24 -1.72 -12.46 3.97
N ASP A 25 -2.25 -12.80 2.81
CA ASP A 25 -3.58 -13.39 2.67
C ASP A 25 -3.55 -14.68 1.82
N GLY A 26 -4.67 -15.41 1.82
CA GLY A 26 -4.75 -16.69 1.11
C GLY A 26 -4.79 -16.58 -0.42
N ARG A 27 -4.81 -15.36 -0.96
CA ARG A 27 -4.87 -15.03 -2.41
C ARG A 27 -3.50 -14.52 -2.90
N GLY A 28 -2.66 -14.03 -2.00
CA GLY A 28 -1.26 -13.66 -2.23
C GLY A 28 -0.82 -12.50 -1.35
N PRO A 29 0.48 -12.18 -1.31
CA PRO A 29 0.96 -11.04 -0.56
C PRO A 29 0.45 -9.73 -1.17
N VAL A 30 0.05 -8.79 -0.32
CA VAL A 30 -0.30 -7.41 -0.69
C VAL A 30 0.73 -6.46 -0.08
N PRO A 31 1.76 -6.08 -0.84
CA PRO A 31 2.81 -5.19 -0.39
C PRO A 31 2.29 -3.77 -0.21
N GLY A 32 2.68 -3.14 0.90
CA GLY A 32 2.22 -1.84 1.32
C GLY A 32 3.33 -0.98 1.91
N ILE A 33 3.03 0.31 2.00
CA ILE A 33 3.86 1.29 2.67
C ILE A 33 2.97 2.21 3.50
N MET A 34 3.42 2.49 4.71
CA MET A 34 2.76 3.39 5.65
C MET A 34 3.65 4.60 5.93
N TRP A 35 3.04 5.78 5.95
CA TRP A 35 3.62 7.01 6.46
C TRP A 35 2.80 7.51 7.64
N THR A 36 3.46 7.88 8.72
CA THR A 36 2.83 8.49 9.90
C THR A 36 3.64 9.72 10.32
N PRO A 37 3.06 10.64 11.10
CA PRO A 37 3.86 11.57 11.87
C PRO A 37 4.87 10.80 12.73
N GLU A 38 6.08 11.34 12.87
CA GLU A 38 7.11 10.74 13.73
C GLU A 38 6.68 10.76 15.21
N LEU A 39 5.87 11.74 15.60
CA LEU A 39 5.31 11.87 16.95
C LEU A 39 3.78 11.89 16.83
N VAL A 40 3.14 10.90 17.44
CA VAL A 40 1.68 10.78 17.47
C VAL A 40 1.19 10.90 18.91
N GLU A 41 0.54 12.01 19.24
CA GLU A 41 0.07 12.29 20.61
C GLU A 41 -1.36 11.80 20.87
N ASN A 42 -2.17 11.64 19.81
CA ASN A 42 -3.56 11.21 19.85
C ASN A 42 -3.85 10.35 18.62
N PRO A 43 -4.92 9.52 18.62
CA PRO A 43 -5.34 8.82 17.41
C PRO A 43 -5.50 9.78 16.22
N ILE A 44 -4.90 9.42 15.08
CA ILE A 44 -4.91 10.21 13.86
C ILE A 44 -5.78 9.56 12.78
N PRO A 45 -6.41 10.34 11.90
CA PRO A 45 -7.21 9.78 10.82
C PRO A 45 -6.31 9.07 9.79
N LEU A 46 -6.91 8.09 9.11
CA LEU A 46 -6.28 7.30 8.06
C LEU A 46 -6.65 7.78 6.66
N VAL A 47 -5.67 7.82 5.77
CA VAL A 47 -5.84 8.00 4.33
C VAL A 47 -5.29 6.78 3.59
N LEU A 48 -6.16 6.10 2.85
CA LEU A 48 -5.79 5.04 1.90
C LEU A 48 -5.80 5.61 0.48
N PHE A 49 -4.77 5.34 -0.32
CA PHE A 49 -4.77 5.77 -1.73
C PHE A 49 -4.01 4.82 -2.66
N GLY A 50 -4.49 4.72 -3.90
CA GLY A 50 -3.85 3.94 -4.96
C GLY A 50 -2.79 4.70 -5.75
N HIS A 51 -1.80 3.98 -6.27
CA HIS A 51 -0.69 4.53 -7.06
C HIS A 51 -1.13 5.07 -8.44
N GLY A 52 -2.30 4.66 -8.93
CA GLY A 52 -2.84 5.01 -10.25
C GLY A 52 -2.87 3.81 -11.20
N GLY A 53 -3.10 4.04 -12.49
CA GLY A 53 -3.13 2.97 -13.51
C GLY A 53 -1.76 2.45 -13.95
N SER A 54 -0.67 3.01 -13.41
CA SER A 54 0.71 2.56 -13.66
C SER A 54 1.59 2.81 -12.43
N GLY A 55 2.79 2.23 -12.44
CA GLY A 55 3.77 2.38 -11.36
C GLY A 55 3.52 1.44 -10.18
N HIS A 56 3.82 1.91 -8.97
CA HIS A 56 3.79 1.11 -7.74
C HIS A 56 3.61 2.00 -6.51
N LYS A 57 3.39 1.40 -5.34
CA LYS A 57 3.14 2.05 -4.05
C LYS A 57 4.18 3.09 -3.62
N ARG A 58 5.43 2.97 -4.12
CA ARG A 58 6.57 3.88 -3.84
C ARG A 58 6.89 4.85 -4.98
N ASN A 59 6.00 5.06 -5.96
CA ASN A 59 6.25 6.06 -7.00
C ASN A 59 6.38 7.49 -6.42
N ASP A 60 6.94 8.42 -7.19
CA ASP A 60 7.24 9.79 -6.72
C ASP A 60 6.00 10.52 -6.18
N ARG A 61 4.83 10.31 -6.80
CA ARG A 61 3.56 10.90 -6.35
C ARG A 61 3.18 10.32 -4.99
N SER A 62 3.27 9.00 -4.80
CA SER A 62 2.96 8.34 -3.55
C SER A 62 3.89 8.80 -2.42
N LEU A 63 5.20 8.87 -2.68
CA LEU A 63 6.17 9.38 -1.71
C LEU A 63 5.89 10.82 -1.32
N MET A 64 5.58 11.68 -2.30
CA MET A 64 5.23 13.08 -2.05
C MET A 64 3.94 13.21 -1.22
N LEU A 65 2.87 12.49 -1.60
CA LEU A 65 1.58 12.55 -0.91
C LEU A 65 1.66 11.97 0.50
N GLY A 66 2.27 10.80 0.66
CA GLY A 66 2.46 10.13 1.94
C GLY A 66 3.19 11.03 2.95
N ARG A 67 4.35 11.56 2.54
CA ARG A 67 5.13 12.47 3.39
C ARG A 67 4.41 13.77 3.69
N ARG A 68 3.72 14.36 2.71
CA ARG A 68 2.99 15.63 2.89
C ARG A 68 1.81 15.45 3.84
N PHE A 69 1.00 14.41 3.68
CA PHE A 69 -0.15 14.18 4.56
C PHE A 69 0.30 13.80 5.96
N ALA A 70 1.35 12.99 6.12
CA ALA A 70 1.93 12.70 7.41
C ALA A 70 2.50 13.96 8.09
N SER A 71 3.43 14.68 7.45
CA SER A 71 4.10 15.83 8.09
C SER A 71 3.22 17.07 8.26
N VAL A 72 2.34 17.38 7.30
CA VAL A 72 1.57 18.64 7.30
C VAL A 72 0.15 18.45 7.83
N SER A 73 -0.52 17.37 7.41
CA SER A 73 -1.91 17.12 7.80
C SER A 73 -2.05 16.27 9.06
N GLN A 74 -0.94 15.66 9.51
CA GLN A 74 -0.89 14.80 10.70
C GLN A 74 -1.79 13.57 10.57
N PHE A 75 -1.77 12.94 9.39
CA PHE A 75 -2.55 11.73 9.08
C PHE A 75 -1.66 10.50 9.02
N ALA A 76 -2.23 9.33 9.34
CA ALA A 76 -1.67 8.06 8.92
C ALA A 76 -2.02 7.87 7.44
N VAL A 77 -1.08 7.40 6.63
CA VAL A 77 -1.25 7.30 5.18
C VAL A 77 -0.72 5.97 4.71
N VAL A 78 -1.49 5.27 3.87
CA VAL A 78 -1.11 3.97 3.33
C VAL A 78 -1.32 3.91 1.83
N ALA A 79 -0.36 3.31 1.13
CA ALA A 79 -0.47 2.89 -0.26
C ALA A 79 -0.09 1.41 -0.38
N ILE A 80 -0.78 0.68 -1.25
CA ILE A 80 -0.50 -0.73 -1.58
C ILE A 80 -0.23 -0.89 -3.07
N ASP A 81 0.48 -1.96 -3.43
CA ASP A 81 0.63 -2.37 -4.82
C ASP A 81 -0.65 -3.04 -5.32
N GLY A 82 -1.20 -2.51 -6.43
CA GLY A 82 -2.30 -3.14 -7.12
C GLY A 82 -1.89 -4.47 -7.77
N PRO A 83 -2.85 -5.31 -8.18
CA PRO A 83 -2.53 -6.56 -8.87
C PRO A 83 -1.70 -6.29 -10.13
N ALA A 84 -0.72 -7.15 -10.40
CA ALA A 84 0.24 -7.04 -11.51
C ALA A 84 1.17 -5.81 -11.48
N HIS A 85 1.23 -5.05 -10.38
CA HIS A 85 2.05 -3.85 -10.23
C HIS A 85 3.07 -3.95 -9.09
N GLY A 86 4.15 -3.17 -9.17
CA GLY A 86 5.16 -3.07 -8.13
C GLY A 86 5.73 -4.43 -7.74
N ASP A 87 5.72 -4.74 -6.44
CA ASP A 87 6.24 -6.01 -5.93
C ASP A 87 5.31 -7.21 -6.24
N ARG A 88 4.15 -6.95 -6.89
CA ARG A 88 3.21 -7.94 -7.43
C ARG A 88 3.29 -8.03 -8.96
N ALA A 89 4.27 -7.39 -9.59
CA ALA A 89 4.46 -7.47 -11.04
C ALA A 89 4.73 -8.91 -11.48
N HIS A 90 4.22 -9.28 -12.67
CA HIS A 90 4.52 -10.57 -13.23
C HIS A 90 6.03 -10.65 -13.52
N PRO A 91 6.72 -11.79 -13.27
CA PRO A 91 8.16 -11.90 -13.54
C PRO A 91 8.52 -11.55 -14.99
N GLN A 92 7.62 -11.83 -15.93
CA GLN A 92 7.79 -11.49 -17.35
C GLN A 92 7.49 -10.02 -17.67
N SER A 93 6.85 -9.25 -16.78
CA SER A 93 6.68 -7.80 -17.00
C SER A 93 8.02 -7.08 -17.07
N GLU A 94 9.00 -7.49 -16.26
CA GLU A 94 10.36 -6.93 -16.33
C GLU A 94 11.19 -7.50 -17.48
N SER A 95 11.10 -8.82 -17.74
CA SER A 95 11.96 -9.48 -18.73
C SER A 95 11.45 -9.39 -20.18
N GLU A 96 10.14 -9.33 -20.38
CA GLU A 96 9.47 -9.40 -21.68
C GLU A 96 8.56 -8.20 -21.95
N GLY A 97 8.37 -7.30 -20.98
CA GLY A 97 7.57 -6.09 -21.15
C GLY A 97 6.06 -6.34 -21.17
N VAL A 98 5.59 -7.43 -20.54
CA VAL A 98 4.16 -7.73 -20.41
C VAL A 98 3.46 -6.59 -19.69
N ASP A 99 2.45 -6.01 -20.34
CA ASP A 99 1.65 -4.92 -19.81
C ASP A 99 0.81 -5.42 -18.61
N PRO A 100 0.89 -4.80 -17.42
CA PRO A 100 0.02 -5.13 -16.29
C PRO A 100 -1.47 -5.15 -16.66
N MET A 101 -1.90 -4.33 -17.62
CA MET A 101 -3.29 -4.30 -18.07
C MET A 101 -3.69 -5.56 -18.86
N GLU A 102 -2.75 -6.21 -19.54
CA GLU A 102 -2.97 -7.50 -20.20
C GLU A 102 -3.17 -8.61 -19.14
N VAL A 103 -2.34 -8.62 -18.11
CA VAL A 103 -2.47 -9.55 -16.97
C VAL A 103 -3.82 -9.37 -16.28
N LEU A 104 -4.24 -8.13 -16.03
CA LEU A 104 -5.55 -7.84 -15.45
C LEU A 104 -6.71 -8.25 -16.36
N ALA A 105 -6.54 -8.13 -17.68
CA ALA A 105 -7.55 -8.57 -18.65
C ALA A 105 -7.72 -10.10 -18.64
N ASP A 106 -6.62 -10.86 -18.51
CA ASP A 106 -6.64 -12.32 -18.40
C ASP A 106 -7.31 -12.80 -17.10
N ILE A 107 -7.17 -12.06 -16.01
CA ILE A 107 -7.87 -12.30 -14.74
C ILE A 107 -9.39 -12.06 -14.90
N GLY A 108 -9.76 -11.13 -15.78
CA GLY A 108 -11.12 -10.66 -15.99
C GLY A 108 -11.46 -9.48 -15.08
N VAL A 109 -12.15 -8.48 -15.64
CA VAL A 109 -12.40 -7.18 -15.00
C VAL A 109 -13.10 -7.32 -13.65
N ASP A 110 -14.14 -8.15 -13.56
CA ASP A 110 -14.90 -8.32 -12.32
C ASP A 110 -14.03 -8.96 -11.22
N ASN A 111 -13.30 -10.03 -11.53
CA ASN A 111 -12.40 -10.69 -10.58
C ASN A 111 -11.26 -9.76 -10.15
N ALA A 112 -10.72 -8.96 -11.07
CA ALA A 112 -9.69 -7.98 -10.75
C ALA A 112 -10.21 -6.91 -9.79
N ILE A 113 -11.43 -6.40 -10.02
CA ILE A 113 -12.06 -5.40 -9.16
C ILE A 113 -12.37 -5.99 -7.79
N ASP A 114 -13.01 -7.16 -7.72
CA ASP A 114 -13.35 -7.82 -6.46
C ASP A 114 -12.08 -8.12 -5.66
N GLY A 115 -11.04 -8.63 -6.32
CA GLY A 115 -9.73 -8.86 -5.70
C GLY A 115 -9.12 -7.58 -5.10
N MET A 116 -9.15 -6.47 -5.85
CA MET A 116 -8.69 -5.16 -5.35
C MET A 116 -9.51 -4.66 -4.16
N VAL A 117 -10.83 -4.82 -4.17
CA VAL A 117 -11.70 -4.43 -3.05
C VAL A 117 -11.32 -5.23 -1.80
N GLU A 118 -11.17 -6.54 -1.94
CA GLU A 118 -10.77 -7.43 -0.86
C GLU A 118 -9.36 -7.06 -0.31
N ASP A 119 -8.40 -6.70 -1.18
CA ASP A 119 -7.07 -6.23 -0.77
C ASP A 119 -7.16 -4.95 0.08
N TRP A 120 -8.01 -4.01 -0.31
CA TRP A 120 -8.24 -2.78 0.45
C TRP A 120 -8.96 -3.02 1.77
N CYS A 121 -9.94 -3.92 1.80
CA CYS A 121 -10.61 -4.32 3.04
C CYS A 121 -9.63 -4.97 4.01
N ALA A 122 -8.83 -5.94 3.55
CA ALA A 122 -7.82 -6.57 4.39
C ALA A 122 -6.78 -5.56 4.90
N THR A 123 -6.33 -4.66 4.03
CA THR A 123 -5.43 -3.57 4.43
C THR A 123 -6.05 -2.71 5.52
N LEU A 124 -7.30 -2.23 5.31
CA LEU A 124 -8.02 -1.39 6.26
C LEU A 124 -8.18 -2.07 7.62
N ASP A 125 -8.62 -3.33 7.64
CA ASP A 125 -8.82 -4.11 8.87
C ASP A 125 -7.53 -4.22 9.69
N HIS A 126 -6.39 -4.44 9.03
CA HIS A 126 -5.10 -4.56 9.71
C HIS A 126 -4.50 -3.24 10.15
N VAL A 127 -4.54 -2.20 9.30
CA VAL A 127 -3.91 -0.93 9.65
C VAL A 127 -4.70 -0.15 10.71
N THR A 128 -6.02 -0.31 10.76
CA THR A 128 -6.84 0.28 11.84
C THR A 128 -6.66 -0.41 13.19
N ALA A 129 -6.10 -1.62 13.21
CA ALA A 129 -5.72 -2.30 14.46
C ALA A 129 -4.42 -1.75 15.09
N VAL A 130 -3.74 -0.79 14.43
CA VAL A 130 -2.57 -0.11 14.98
C VAL A 130 -3.04 0.96 15.96
N ASP A 131 -2.56 0.90 17.21
CA ASP A 131 -3.07 1.62 18.40
C ASP A 131 -3.29 3.14 18.27
N PHE A 132 -2.65 3.79 17.29
CA PHE A 132 -2.71 5.24 17.08
C PHE A 132 -3.52 5.67 15.84
N ILE A 133 -4.16 4.73 15.15
CA ILE A 133 -5.02 5.00 14.00
C ILE A 133 -6.49 4.94 14.46
N ASN A 134 -7.29 5.94 14.06
CA ASN A 134 -8.73 6.04 14.37
C ASN A 134 -9.62 5.48 13.26
#